data_AF-A0A3P6R490-F1
#
_entry.id   AF-A0A3P6R490-F1
#
_cell.length_a   1.000
_cell.length_b   1.000
_cell.length_c   1.000
_cell.angle_alpha   90.00
_cell.angle_beta   90.00
_cell.angle_gamma   90.00
#
_symmetry.space_group_name_H-M   'P 1'
#
loop_
_entity.id
_entity.type
_entity.pdbx_description
1 polymer ?
#
loop_
_entity_poly.entity_id
_entity_poly.type
_entity_poly.pdbx_seq_one_letter_code
_entity_poly.pdbx_strand_id
1 'polypeptide(L)'
;MFPERCLKAQCSVVFHPECPSDSRLVILPPPPGECCGRPGTCHCDQQKCEAFVPVCEQGMERVLVKEGGHQPGSCCDVFECRKRELRCESVQCPSHVFDEDEGVDCPADSVRPAEHVPNGLCCPVRPG
;
A
#
# COMPACT_ATOMS: atom_id res chain seq x y z
N MET A 1 24.33 37.30 -8.67
CA MET A 1 25.47 37.92 -9.39
C MET A 1 26.45 36.79 -9.69
N PHE A 2 26.48 36.29 -10.92
CA PHE A 2 27.44 35.24 -11.31
C PHE A 2 28.84 35.87 -11.34
N PRO A 3 29.87 35.20 -10.82
CA PRO A 3 31.21 35.77 -10.84
C PRO A 3 31.67 35.91 -12.30
N GLU A 4 32.16 37.10 -12.67
CA GLU A 4 32.81 37.48 -13.95
C GLU A 4 33.95 36.51 -14.38
N ARG A 5 34.31 35.56 -13.51
CA ARG A 5 35.33 34.54 -13.70
C ARG A 5 34.88 33.35 -14.56
N CYS A 6 33.57 33.21 -14.81
CA CYS A 6 33.03 32.08 -15.57
C CYS A 6 32.80 32.35 -17.06
N LEU A 7 33.00 33.58 -17.55
CA LEU A 7 32.74 33.93 -18.95
C LEU A 7 33.65 33.22 -19.98
N LYS A 8 34.82 32.72 -19.57
CA LYS A 8 35.74 31.95 -20.43
C LYS A 8 35.76 30.46 -20.12
N ALA A 9 34.86 29.97 -19.26
CA ALA A 9 34.83 28.55 -18.91
C ALA A 9 34.33 27.72 -20.09
N GLN A 10 35.13 26.74 -20.52
CA GLN A 10 34.71 25.74 -21.50
C GLN A 10 34.22 24.51 -20.73
N CYS A 11 32.92 24.29 -20.70
CA CYS A 11 32.31 23.15 -20.01
C CYS A 11 32.12 21.98 -20.99
N SER A 12 32.41 20.76 -20.52
CA SER A 12 32.05 19.55 -21.23
C SER A 12 30.54 19.31 -21.17
N VAL A 13 29.99 18.63 -22.18
CA VAL A 13 28.61 18.18 -22.16
C VAL A 13 28.46 17.11 -21.07
N VAL A 14 27.53 17.34 -20.16
CA VAL A 14 27.23 16.41 -19.06
C VAL A 14 25.88 15.74 -19.34
N PHE A 15 25.89 14.42 -19.44
CA PHE A 15 24.67 13.62 -19.57
C PHE A 15 24.08 13.33 -18.20
N HIS A 16 22.76 13.50 -18.08
CA HIS A 16 22.03 13.20 -16.86
C HIS A 16 21.54 11.76 -16.89
N PRO A 17 21.56 11.03 -15.76
CA PRO A 17 20.99 9.69 -15.69
C PRO A 17 19.47 9.74 -15.81
N GLU A 18 18.88 8.71 -16.42
CA GLU A 18 17.44 8.48 -16.35
C GLU A 18 17.08 7.96 -14.94
N CYS A 19 16.24 8.71 -14.23
CA CYS A 19 15.81 8.32 -12.89
C CYS A 19 14.60 7.39 -12.94
N PRO A 20 14.51 6.42 -12.02
CA PRO A 20 13.34 5.56 -11.91
C PRO A 20 12.09 6.35 -11.47
N SER A 21 10.91 5.79 -11.69
CA SER A 21 9.62 6.46 -11.52
C SER A 21 9.35 6.97 -10.11
N ASP A 22 9.93 6.35 -9.08
CA ASP A 22 9.87 6.73 -7.66
C ASP A 22 10.87 7.84 -7.27
N SER A 23 11.69 8.29 -8.23
CA SER A 23 12.77 9.25 -8.01
C SER A 23 12.64 10.47 -8.91
N ARG A 24 13.37 11.52 -8.55
CA ARG A 24 13.52 12.74 -9.35
C ARG A 24 15.00 13.07 -9.56
N LEU A 25 15.31 13.63 -10.72
CA LEU A 25 16.64 14.13 -11.02
C LEU A 25 16.85 15.46 -10.28
N VAL A 26 17.89 15.52 -9.46
CA VAL A 26 18.31 16.73 -8.75
C VAL A 26 19.63 17.19 -9.34
N ILE A 27 19.63 18.40 -9.89
CA ILE A 27 20.84 19.04 -10.42
C ILE A 27 21.26 20.10 -9.40
N LEU A 28 22.38 19.88 -8.73
CA LEU A 28 22.89 20.83 -7.76
C LEU A 28 23.65 21.96 -8.47
N PRO A 29 23.52 23.21 -7.97
CA PRO A 29 24.32 24.30 -8.48
C PRO A 29 25.81 24.01 -8.22
N PRO A 30 26.70 24.47 -9.11
CA PRO A 30 28.13 24.28 -8.93
C PRO A 30 28.61 25.00 -7.65
N PRO A 31 29.59 24.42 -6.93
CA PRO A 31 30.17 25.06 -5.75
C PRO A 31 30.86 26.38 -6.13
N PRO A 32 31.01 27.31 -5.17
CA PRO A 32 31.61 28.61 -5.43
C PRO A 32 33.04 28.45 -5.95
N GLY A 33 33.28 28.93 -7.19
CA GLY A 33 34.57 28.82 -7.87
C GLY A 33 34.59 27.83 -9.04
N GLU A 34 33.62 26.92 -9.12
CA GLU A 34 33.36 26.10 -10.32
C GLU A 34 32.29 26.77 -11.20
N CYS A 35 32.52 26.76 -12.51
CA CYS A 35 31.61 27.36 -13.48
C CYS A 35 30.72 26.34 -14.18
N CYS A 36 31.15 25.07 -14.19
CA CYS A 36 30.48 24.00 -14.91
C CYS A 36 29.60 23.18 -13.96
N GLY A 37 28.39 22.85 -14.44
CA GLY A 37 27.47 21.99 -13.71
C GLY A 37 28.00 20.55 -13.59
N ARG A 38 27.62 19.89 -12.51
CA ARG A 38 27.90 18.46 -12.29
C ARG A 38 26.72 17.61 -12.78
N PRO A 39 26.93 16.31 -13.08
CA PRO A 39 25.81 15.44 -13.40
C PRO A 39 24.81 15.41 -12.24
N GLY A 40 23.53 15.53 -12.59
CA GLY A 40 22.47 15.39 -11.61
C GLY A 40 22.44 14.00 -11.00
N THR A 41 21.94 13.91 -9.77
CA THR A 41 21.77 12.67 -9.02
C THR A 41 20.29 12.36 -8.87
N CYS A 42 19.93 11.08 -8.91
CA CYS A 42 18.56 10.66 -8.64
C CYS A 42 18.34 10.64 -7.12
N HIS A 43 17.31 11.36 -6.68
CA HIS A 43 16.87 11.35 -5.30
C HIS A 43 15.45 10.83 -5.22
N CYS A 44 15.20 10.06 -4.16
CA CYS A 44 13.88 9.68 -3.69
C CYS A 44 12.88 10.84 -3.74
N ASP A 45 11.71 10.63 -4.36
CA ASP A 45 10.62 11.59 -4.35
C ASP A 45 9.36 10.98 -3.71
N GLN A 46 9.17 11.28 -2.42
CA GLN A 46 8.04 10.75 -1.64
C GLN A 46 6.67 11.16 -2.21
N GLN A 47 6.58 12.29 -2.92
CA GLN A 47 5.33 12.71 -3.56
C GLN A 47 4.92 11.76 -4.68
N LYS A 48 5.88 11.07 -5.30
CA LYS A 48 5.58 10.07 -6.32
C LYS A 48 5.14 8.74 -5.72
N CYS A 49 5.41 8.50 -4.43
CA CYS A 49 5.03 7.26 -3.75
C CYS A 49 3.52 7.05 -3.61
N GLU A 50 2.75 8.13 -3.56
CA GLU A 50 1.28 8.04 -3.54
C GLU A 50 0.73 7.32 -4.78
N ALA A 51 1.38 7.47 -5.93
CA ALA A 51 0.96 6.81 -7.16
C ALA A 51 1.25 5.30 -7.19
N PHE A 52 2.14 4.80 -6.32
CA PHE A 52 2.45 3.38 -6.20
C PHE A 52 1.51 2.63 -5.26
N VAL A 53 0.67 3.37 -4.53
CA VAL A 53 -0.35 2.80 -3.67
C VAL A 53 -1.50 2.30 -4.53
N PRO A 54 -1.79 0.99 -4.56
CA PRO A 54 -2.94 0.46 -5.28
C PRO A 54 -4.24 0.85 -4.57
N VAL A 55 -5.27 1.14 -5.37
CA VAL A 55 -6.64 1.27 -4.89
C VAL A 55 -7.24 -0.14 -4.81
N CYS A 56 -7.67 -0.56 -3.62
CA CYS A 56 -8.26 -1.88 -3.41
C CYS A 56 -9.79 -1.83 -3.56
N GLU A 57 -10.34 -2.85 -4.22
CA GLU A 57 -11.78 -3.06 -4.38
C GLU A 57 -12.48 -3.36 -3.04
N GLN A 58 -13.81 -3.21 -2.99
CA GLN A 58 -14.60 -3.46 -1.79
C GLN A 58 -14.40 -4.90 -1.26
N GLY A 59 -14.02 -5.03 0.02
CA GLY A 59 -13.74 -6.33 0.65
C GLY A 59 -12.28 -6.79 0.55
N MET A 60 -11.41 -6.04 -0.14
CA MET A 60 -9.96 -6.20 -0.09
C MET A 60 -9.32 -5.18 0.85
N GLU A 61 -8.23 -5.57 1.50
CA GLU A 61 -7.46 -4.72 2.38
C GLU A 61 -6.06 -4.53 1.80
N ARG A 62 -5.52 -3.31 1.95
CA ARG A 62 -4.17 -2.96 1.51
C ARG A 62 -3.16 -3.46 2.54
N VAL A 63 -2.31 -4.40 2.13
CA VAL A 63 -1.26 -4.98 2.98
C VAL A 63 0.10 -4.54 2.47
N LEU A 64 0.97 -4.11 3.39
CA LEU A 64 2.36 -3.80 3.09
C LEU A 64 3.13 -5.09 2.81
N VAL A 65 3.70 -5.22 1.62
CA VAL A 65 4.48 -6.40 1.20
C VAL A 65 5.98 -6.13 1.26
N LYS A 66 6.38 -4.89 0.98
CA LYS A 66 7.79 -4.49 1.03
C LYS A 66 7.93 -3.04 1.46
N GLU A 67 8.81 -2.82 2.43
CA GLU A 67 9.20 -1.48 2.88
C GLU A 67 10.13 -0.79 1.86
N GLY A 68 9.97 0.52 1.71
CA GLY A 68 10.84 1.37 0.92
C GLY A 68 12.26 1.42 1.51
N GLY A 69 13.26 1.21 0.66
CA GLY A 69 14.67 1.15 1.05
C GLY A 69 15.42 2.49 0.97
N HIS A 70 14.71 3.61 0.80
CA HIS A 70 15.26 4.96 0.60
C HIS A 70 16.26 5.09 -0.56
N GLN A 71 16.32 4.11 -1.46
CA GLN A 71 17.18 4.10 -2.63
C GLN A 71 16.37 4.38 -3.89
N PRO A 72 16.95 5.03 -4.91
CA PRO A 72 16.27 5.23 -6.19
C PRO A 72 15.89 3.88 -6.81
N GLY A 73 14.62 3.69 -7.11
CA GLY A 73 14.05 2.43 -7.61
C GLY A 73 13.39 1.58 -6.52
N SER A 74 13.59 1.91 -5.25
CA SER A 74 12.97 1.26 -4.09
C SER A 74 12.53 2.26 -3.03
N CYS A 75 12.29 3.51 -3.41
CA CYS A 75 11.99 4.57 -2.46
C CYS A 75 10.66 4.37 -1.74
N CYS A 76 9.68 3.85 -2.47
CA CYS A 76 8.30 3.74 -2.03
C CYS A 76 7.99 2.35 -1.49
N ASP A 77 7.12 2.32 -0.50
CA ASP A 77 6.51 1.10 0.01
C ASP A 77 5.68 0.41 -1.08
N VAL A 78 5.77 -0.92 -1.13
CA VAL A 78 4.98 -1.75 -2.04
C VAL A 78 3.84 -2.38 -1.26
N PHE A 79 2.63 -2.07 -1.70
CA PHE A 79 1.40 -2.62 -1.13
C PHE A 79 0.72 -3.56 -2.12
N GLU A 80 0.04 -4.57 -1.59
CA GLU A 80 -0.84 -5.45 -2.36
C GLU A 80 -2.24 -5.48 -1.74
N CYS A 81 -3.25 -5.63 -2.59
CA CYS A 81 -4.62 -5.82 -2.14
C CYS A 81 -4.87 -7.30 -1.88
N ARG A 82 -5.13 -7.65 -0.61
CA ARG A 82 -5.42 -9.02 -0.21
C ARG A 82 -6.86 -9.12 0.29
N LYS A 83 -7.51 -10.26 0.05
CA LYS A 83 -8.83 -10.51 0.65
C LYS A 83 -8.71 -10.49 2.16
N ARG A 84 -9.63 -9.81 2.83
CA ARG A 84 -9.71 -9.80 4.28
C ARG A 84 -10.01 -11.21 4.77
N GLU A 85 -9.01 -11.93 5.24
CA GLU A 85 -9.20 -13.25 5.86
C GLU A 85 -9.88 -13.03 7.21
N LEU A 86 -11.10 -13.56 7.35
CA LEU A 86 -11.82 -13.55 8.62
C LEU A 86 -11.06 -14.44 9.61
N ARG A 87 -10.31 -13.81 10.53
CA ARG A 87 -9.69 -14.52 11.65
C ARG A 87 -10.75 -14.78 12.73
N CYS A 88 -11.43 -15.92 12.62
CA CYS A 88 -12.46 -16.32 13.58
C CYS A 88 -11.91 -16.61 14.99
N GLU A 89 -10.59 -16.65 15.16
CA GLU A 89 -9.88 -16.87 16.42
C GLU A 89 -10.19 -15.79 17.49
N SER A 90 -10.48 -14.57 17.06
CA SER A 90 -10.78 -13.44 17.95
C SER A 90 -12.28 -13.16 18.07
N VAL A 91 -13.13 -13.94 17.39
CA VAL A 91 -14.58 -13.74 17.39
C VAL A 91 -15.19 -14.49 18.57
N GLN A 92 -15.67 -13.76 19.57
CA GLN A 92 -16.53 -14.34 20.60
C GLN A 92 -17.96 -14.40 20.07
N CYS A 93 -18.40 -15.61 19.72
CA CYS A 93 -19.78 -15.81 19.33
C CYS A 93 -20.69 -15.76 20.57
N PRO A 94 -21.85 -15.09 20.49
CA PRO A 94 -22.83 -15.13 21.57
C PRO A 94 -23.30 -16.57 21.80
N SER A 95 -23.48 -16.95 23.06
CA SER A 95 -23.98 -18.28 23.45
C SER A 95 -25.44 -18.51 23.03
N HIS A 96 -26.17 -17.42 22.74
CA HIS A 96 -27.47 -17.47 22.10
C HIS A 96 -27.22 -17.56 20.60
N VAL A 97 -27.53 -18.72 20.02
CA VAL A 97 -27.56 -18.89 18.58
C VAL A 97 -28.53 -17.85 18.02
N PHE A 98 -28.17 -17.23 16.89
CA PHE A 98 -29.12 -16.40 16.16
C PHE A 98 -30.18 -17.34 15.59
N ASP A 99 -31.24 -17.59 16.36
CA ASP A 99 -32.44 -18.23 15.84
C ASP A 99 -33.02 -17.26 14.80
N GLU A 100 -33.11 -17.68 13.54
CA GLU A 100 -33.76 -16.89 12.47
C GLU A 100 -35.27 -16.69 12.74
N ASP A 101 -35.82 -17.43 13.71
CA ASP A 101 -37.22 -17.41 14.09
C ASP A 101 -37.40 -17.30 15.61
N GLU A 102 -37.20 -16.09 16.13
CA GLU A 102 -37.65 -15.73 17.49
C GLU A 102 -39.19 -15.64 17.47
N GLY A 103 -39.89 -16.78 17.60
CA GLY A 103 -41.35 -16.77 17.77
C GLY A 103 -42.16 -17.99 17.33
N VAL A 104 -41.61 -18.94 16.55
CA VAL A 104 -42.37 -20.14 16.16
C VAL A 104 -42.24 -21.31 17.13
N ASP A 105 -43.38 -21.72 17.68
CA ASP A 105 -43.57 -22.97 18.42
C ASP A 105 -43.51 -24.14 17.42
N CYS A 106 -42.37 -24.85 17.37
CA CYS A 106 -42.25 -26.03 16.52
C CYS A 106 -43.15 -27.15 17.05
N PRO A 107 -43.92 -27.83 16.18
CA PRO A 107 -44.69 -29.00 16.58
C PRO A 107 -43.74 -30.11 17.10
N ALA A 108 -44.19 -30.85 18.12
CA ALA A 108 -43.39 -31.83 18.86
C ALA A 108 -42.80 -32.99 18.02
N ASP A 109 -43.25 -33.15 16.78
CA ASP A 109 -42.82 -34.20 15.85
C ASP A 109 -41.70 -33.75 14.88
N SER A 110 -41.27 -32.49 14.94
CA SER A 110 -40.24 -31.94 14.04
C SER A 110 -38.87 -31.88 14.70
N VAL A 111 -37.85 -32.42 14.02
CA VAL A 111 -36.44 -32.35 14.42
C VAL A 111 -35.78 -31.17 13.71
N ARG A 112 -35.10 -30.30 14.47
CA ARG A 112 -34.34 -29.18 13.89
C ARG A 112 -33.03 -29.65 13.27
N PRO A 113 -32.58 -29.08 12.14
CA PRO A 113 -31.27 -29.39 11.58
C PRO A 113 -30.13 -29.01 12.52
N ALA A 114 -28.99 -29.68 12.34
CA ALA A 114 -27.78 -29.36 13.11
C ALA A 114 -27.26 -27.96 12.76
N GLU A 115 -26.61 -27.32 13.74
CA GLU A 115 -25.96 -26.03 13.58
C GLU A 115 -24.86 -26.10 12.53
N HIS A 116 -24.74 -25.06 11.70
CA HIS A 116 -23.69 -24.97 10.68
C HIS A 116 -23.09 -23.56 10.63
N VAL A 117 -21.81 -23.46 10.24
CA VAL A 117 -21.11 -22.18 10.04
C VAL A 117 -21.04 -21.89 8.54
N PRO A 118 -21.79 -20.91 8.01
CA PRO A 118 -21.78 -20.60 6.59
C PRO A 118 -20.43 -20.03 6.14
N ASN A 119 -20.09 -20.22 4.85
CA ASN A 119 -18.89 -19.64 4.27
C ASN A 119 -18.89 -18.11 4.41
N GLY A 120 -17.89 -17.56 5.10
CA GLY A 120 -17.78 -16.11 5.35
C GLY A 120 -18.39 -15.63 6.66
N LEU A 121 -18.88 -16.53 7.52
CA LEU A 121 -19.26 -16.24 8.90
C LEU A 121 -18.33 -17.00 9.86
N CYS A 122 -18.12 -16.43 11.05
CA CYS A 122 -17.33 -17.07 12.11
C CYS A 122 -18.18 -17.75 13.17
N CYS A 123 -19.49 -17.49 13.19
CA CYS A 123 -20.40 -17.99 14.21
C CYS A 123 -21.38 -19.01 13.63
N PRO A 124 -21.71 -20.07 14.39
CA PRO A 124 -22.71 -21.05 13.98
C PRO A 124 -24.09 -20.41 13.94
N VAL A 125 -24.85 -20.75 12.90
CA VAL A 125 -26.27 -20.40 12.77
C VAL A 125 -27.11 -21.68 12.87
N ARG A 126 -28.31 -21.54 13.41
CA ARG A 126 -29.33 -22.59 13.37
C ARG A 126 -30.30 -22.25 12.23
N PRO A 127 -30.29 -23.02 11.13
CA PRO A 127 -31.33 -22.87 10.13
C PRO A 127 -32.69 -23.23 10.76
N GLY A 128 -33.68 -22.37 10.56
CA GLY A 128 -35.07 -22.57 11.00
C GLY A 128 -35.78 -23.73 10.31
#